data_AF-A0A6I7M0Z9-F1
#
_entry.id   AF-A0A6I7M0Z9-F1
#
_cell.length_a   1.000
_cell.length_b   1.000
_cell.length_c   1.000
_cell.angle_alpha   90.00
_cell.angle_beta   90.00
_cell.angle_gamma   90.00
#
_symmetry.space_group_name_H-M   'P 1'
#
loop_
_entity.id
_entity.type
_entity.pdbx_description
1 polymer ?
#
loop_
_entity_poly.entity_id
_entity_poly.type
_entity_poly.pdbx_seq_one_letter_code
_entity_poly.pdbx_strand_id
1 'polypeptide(L)'
;MKSIDKKELREIIQSGHLNLLIGSACSLNYLSTLQDIEKRMNEEGTREAAQKDYYKLIKKSKAIINIDFETEPSEKDKLKATKNIYDSFLGLWVEIISNRSLHIVNKQVNIVTTNFDMFIEDSCERLNIPYNDGFAGQINPIFNAANFNKIQKYKSLQFDNTSDIPLFNIIKLHGSVSWFIKKGKISYSDCSHIPDDLDGKNGEDFNKGYGKIAVINPNAEKHFETVLDTNYAAMLRKFTLELEKENGVLIIVGFSLADKHIKDLLYGVMKSNPTLVVIYFAHSNYNSTTDSLKEKENKNLYILSPLDEAKQTFEISTKYLQSIFTNQNTEMHEGNK
;
A
#
# COMPACT_ATOMS: atom_id res chain seq x y z
N MET A 1 5.49 -1.08 -26.04
CA MET A 1 5.25 -1.58 -24.67
C MET A 1 5.55 -3.06 -24.68
N LYS A 2 6.25 -3.57 -23.66
CA LYS A 2 6.46 -5.01 -23.52
C LYS A 2 5.13 -5.67 -23.15
N SER A 3 4.86 -6.82 -23.75
CA SER A 3 3.73 -7.66 -23.38
C SER A 3 4.22 -8.82 -22.53
N ILE A 4 3.51 -9.11 -21.45
CA ILE A 4 3.64 -10.35 -20.68
C ILE A 4 2.39 -11.18 -20.92
N ASP A 5 2.56 -12.48 -21.20
CA ASP A 5 1.41 -13.36 -21.38
C ASP A 5 0.69 -13.61 -20.04
N LYS A 6 -0.63 -13.81 -20.08
CA LYS A 6 -1.41 -14.04 -18.86
C LYS A 6 -1.00 -15.32 -18.15
N LYS A 7 -0.64 -16.38 -18.89
CA LYS A 7 -0.19 -17.64 -18.29
C LYS A 7 1.16 -17.49 -17.61
N GLU A 8 2.10 -16.83 -18.29
CA GLU A 8 3.43 -16.52 -17.73
C GLU A 8 3.30 -15.68 -16.45
N LEU A 9 2.47 -14.63 -16.49
CA LEU A 9 2.21 -13.77 -15.34
C LEU A 9 1.59 -14.54 -14.17
N ARG A 10 0.68 -15.47 -14.45
CA ARG A 10 0.12 -16.36 -13.42
C ARG A 10 1.20 -17.21 -12.77
N GLU A 11 2.07 -17.83 -13.55
CA GLU A 11 3.16 -18.69 -13.04
C GLU A 11 4.15 -17.90 -12.17
N ILE A 12 4.50 -16.68 -12.59
CA ILE A 12 5.33 -15.75 -11.83
C ILE A 12 4.67 -15.39 -10.49
N ILE A 13 3.38 -15.03 -10.49
CA ILE A 13 2.64 -14.71 -9.25
C ILE A 13 2.52 -15.94 -8.34
N GLN A 14 2.37 -17.13 -8.89
CA GLN A 14 2.21 -18.37 -8.11
C GLN A 14 3.50 -18.83 -7.44
N SER A 15 4.66 -18.54 -8.05
CA SER A 15 5.98 -19.01 -7.59
C SER A 15 6.84 -17.94 -6.91
N GLY A 16 6.51 -16.64 -7.05
CA GLY A 16 7.34 -15.54 -6.57
C GLY A 16 7.00 -14.95 -5.20
N HIS A 17 7.92 -14.14 -4.66
CA HIS A 17 7.68 -13.35 -3.44
C HIS A 17 6.84 -12.10 -3.76
N LEU A 18 5.63 -12.01 -3.22
CA LEU A 18 4.67 -10.97 -3.59
C LEU A 18 4.85 -9.69 -2.81
N ASN A 19 5.01 -8.59 -3.55
CA ASN A 19 5.02 -7.23 -3.05
C ASN A 19 4.00 -6.40 -3.84
N LEU A 20 3.11 -5.70 -3.14
CA LEU A 20 2.10 -4.83 -3.72
C LEU A 20 2.38 -3.41 -3.26
N LEU A 21 2.66 -2.48 -4.18
CA LEU A 21 2.80 -1.07 -3.86
C LEU A 21 1.51 -0.33 -4.23
N ILE A 22 0.77 0.10 -3.20
CA ILE A 22 -0.51 0.78 -3.33
C ILE A 22 -0.30 2.28 -3.06
N GLY A 23 -0.58 3.12 -4.06
CA GLY A 23 -0.49 4.57 -3.94
C GLY A 23 -1.82 5.28 -3.69
N SER A 24 -1.76 6.60 -3.57
CA SER A 24 -2.91 7.45 -3.20
C SER A 24 -4.02 7.47 -4.24
N ALA A 25 -3.74 7.15 -5.51
CA ALA A 25 -4.80 7.14 -6.53
C ALA A 25 -5.80 6.00 -6.34
N CYS A 26 -5.47 4.97 -5.54
CA CYS A 26 -6.42 3.92 -5.17
C CYS A 26 -7.55 4.43 -4.27
N SER A 27 -7.33 5.52 -3.53
CA SER A 27 -8.30 6.12 -2.61
C SER A 27 -9.03 7.33 -3.20
N LEU A 28 -8.79 7.66 -4.48
CA LEU A 28 -9.18 8.93 -5.11
C LEU A 28 -10.68 9.24 -5.05
N ASN A 29 -11.52 8.20 -5.01
CA ASN A 29 -12.97 8.33 -4.92
C ASN A 29 -13.40 9.02 -3.61
N TYR A 30 -12.62 8.93 -2.53
CA TYR A 30 -12.92 9.50 -1.22
C TYR A 30 -11.86 10.51 -0.74
N LEU A 31 -10.58 10.15 -0.81
CA LEU A 31 -9.45 11.03 -0.45
C LEU A 31 -8.81 11.60 -1.72
N SER A 32 -8.75 12.93 -1.83
CA SER A 32 -8.05 13.58 -2.93
C SER A 32 -6.53 13.39 -2.82
N THR A 33 -5.83 13.41 -3.95
CA THR A 33 -4.36 13.42 -3.94
C THR A 33 -3.80 14.73 -3.38
N LEU A 34 -2.51 14.70 -3.04
CA LEU A 34 -1.83 15.86 -2.45
C LEU A 34 -1.62 17.05 -3.40
N GLN A 35 -1.82 16.87 -4.71
CA GLN A 35 -1.71 17.95 -5.72
C GLN A 35 -0.49 18.86 -5.49
N ASP A 36 -0.70 20.17 -5.27
CA ASP A 36 0.34 21.16 -5.01
C ASP A 36 0.64 21.38 -3.51
N ILE A 37 0.05 20.60 -2.60
CA ILE A 37 0.35 20.67 -1.15
C ILE A 37 1.86 20.50 -0.93
N GLU A 38 2.51 19.60 -1.66
CA GLU A 38 3.96 19.36 -1.52
C GLU A 38 4.79 20.60 -1.87
N LYS A 39 4.43 21.30 -2.95
CA LYS A 39 5.12 22.55 -3.34
C LYS A 39 4.90 23.64 -2.31
N ARG A 40 3.64 23.84 -1.88
CA ARG A 40 3.26 24.85 -0.89
C ARG A 40 3.87 24.58 0.50
N MET A 41 4.11 23.32 0.87
CA MET A 41 4.79 23.00 2.12
C MET A 41 6.27 23.42 2.15
N ASN A 42 6.91 23.58 1.00
CA ASN A 42 8.31 24.00 0.89
C ASN A 42 8.48 25.53 0.93
N GLU A 43 7.42 26.29 0.74
CA GLU A 43 7.45 27.76 0.73
C GLU A 43 7.00 28.31 2.09
N GLU A 44 7.85 29.10 2.77
CA GLU A 44 7.55 29.62 4.12
C GLU A 44 6.21 30.36 4.20
N GLY A 45 5.85 31.13 3.17
CA GLY A 45 4.61 31.92 3.15
C GLY A 45 3.33 31.09 2.98
N THR A 46 3.41 29.86 2.45
CA THR A 46 2.24 29.00 2.19
C THR A 46 2.23 27.72 3.04
N ARG A 47 3.29 27.49 3.83
CA ARG A 47 3.49 26.29 4.65
C ARG A 47 2.38 26.00 5.64
N GLU A 48 1.96 26.98 6.44
CA GLU A 48 0.90 26.76 7.45
C GLU A 48 -0.44 26.41 6.78
N ALA A 49 -0.77 27.09 5.67
CA ALA A 49 -1.97 26.78 4.89
C ALA A 49 -1.91 25.36 4.30
N ALA A 50 -0.76 24.96 3.78
CA ALA A 50 -0.55 23.60 3.26
C ALA A 50 -0.63 22.53 4.35
N GLN A 51 -0.11 22.79 5.56
CA GLN A 51 -0.24 21.90 6.72
C GLN A 51 -1.70 21.76 7.15
N LYS A 52 -2.48 22.85 7.14
CA LYS A 52 -3.92 22.80 7.41
C LYS A 52 -4.68 21.99 6.37
N ASP A 53 -4.39 22.17 5.08
CA ASP A 53 -5.00 21.38 4.02
C ASP A 53 -4.65 19.89 4.14
N TYR A 54 -3.41 19.57 4.49
CA TYR A 54 -2.99 18.19 4.75
C TYR A 54 -3.67 17.60 5.98
N TYR A 55 -3.78 18.38 7.06
CA TYR A 55 -4.49 17.97 8.27
C TYR A 55 -5.98 17.69 7.99
N LYS A 56 -6.66 18.47 7.13
CA LYS A 56 -8.04 18.16 6.71
C LYS A 56 -8.16 16.79 6.06
N LEU A 57 -7.19 16.38 5.24
CA LEU A 57 -7.16 15.04 4.65
C LEU A 57 -6.94 13.95 5.70
N ILE A 58 -6.03 14.18 6.65
CA ILE A 58 -5.80 13.29 7.80
C ILE A 58 -7.09 13.14 8.63
N LYS A 59 -7.72 14.25 8.98
CA LYS A 59 -8.97 14.29 9.73
C LYS A 59 -10.08 13.54 9.00
N LYS A 60 -10.24 13.78 7.69
CA LYS A 60 -11.20 13.05 6.85
C LYS A 60 -10.94 11.55 6.85
N SER A 61 -9.68 11.12 6.83
CA SER A 61 -9.33 9.69 6.88
C SER A 61 -9.74 8.98 8.17
N LYS A 62 -10.03 9.70 9.28
CA LYS A 62 -10.58 9.11 10.52
C LYS A 62 -11.93 8.42 10.27
N ALA A 63 -12.70 8.89 9.29
CA ALA A 63 -13.98 8.28 8.92
C ALA A 63 -13.85 6.84 8.39
N ILE A 64 -12.65 6.44 7.96
CA ILE A 64 -12.39 5.07 7.53
C ILE A 64 -12.55 4.10 8.70
N ILE A 65 -12.13 4.47 9.92
CA ILE A 65 -12.27 3.62 11.10
C ILE A 65 -13.70 3.70 11.65
N ASN A 66 -14.23 4.91 11.75
CA ASN A 66 -15.60 5.13 12.22
C ASN A 66 -16.34 6.08 11.28
N ILE A 67 -17.34 5.53 10.58
CA ILE A 67 -18.15 6.23 9.58
C ILE A 67 -18.90 7.44 10.14
N ASP A 68 -19.11 7.52 11.45
CA ASP A 68 -19.78 8.63 12.12
C ASP A 68 -18.98 9.94 12.06
N PHE A 69 -17.67 9.88 11.80
CA PHE A 69 -16.85 11.07 11.56
C PHE A 69 -17.11 11.73 10.20
N GLU A 70 -17.76 11.03 9.27
CA GLU A 70 -18.26 11.63 8.04
C GLU A 70 -19.70 12.08 8.26
N THR A 71 -20.01 13.34 7.97
CA THR A 71 -21.37 13.87 8.17
C THR A 71 -22.15 13.92 6.86
N GLU A 72 -21.47 14.11 5.74
CA GLU A 72 -22.10 14.28 4.44
C GLU A 72 -22.54 12.95 3.84
N PRO A 73 -23.85 12.75 3.53
CA PRO A 73 -24.34 11.48 2.98
C PRO A 73 -23.65 11.06 1.68
N SER A 74 -23.38 12.02 0.78
CA SER A 74 -22.70 11.77 -0.49
C SER A 74 -21.26 11.29 -0.32
N GLU A 75 -20.55 11.79 0.69
CA GLU A 75 -19.19 11.36 1.02
C GLU A 75 -19.18 10.00 1.74
N LYS A 76 -20.22 9.67 2.53
CA LYS A 76 -20.41 8.32 3.07
C LYS A 76 -20.56 7.28 1.97
N ASP A 77 -21.33 7.58 0.94
CA ASP A 77 -21.50 6.67 -0.21
C ASP A 77 -20.18 6.46 -0.95
N LYS A 78 -19.40 7.53 -1.17
CA LYS A 78 -18.05 7.44 -1.73
C LYS A 78 -17.11 6.61 -0.87
N LEU A 79 -17.10 6.83 0.45
CA LEU A 79 -16.30 6.05 1.40
C LEU A 79 -16.64 4.57 1.32
N LYS A 80 -17.93 4.23 1.34
CA LYS A 80 -18.41 2.84 1.24
C LYS A 80 -18.03 2.21 -0.09
N ALA A 81 -18.17 2.94 -1.19
CA ALA A 81 -17.72 2.48 -2.50
C ALA A 81 -16.21 2.21 -2.50
N THR A 82 -15.38 3.13 -2.00
CA THR A 82 -13.92 2.94 -1.89
C THR A 82 -13.58 1.71 -1.04
N LYS A 83 -14.22 1.55 0.12
CA LYS A 83 -14.07 0.38 0.99
C LYS A 83 -14.32 -0.94 0.24
N ASN A 84 -15.40 -1.02 -0.54
CA ASN A 84 -15.71 -2.21 -1.34
C ASN A 84 -14.67 -2.50 -2.43
N ILE A 85 -14.04 -1.48 -3.00
CA ILE A 85 -12.96 -1.65 -4.00
C ILE A 85 -11.73 -2.27 -3.35
N TYR A 86 -11.33 -1.76 -2.16
CA TYR A 86 -10.23 -2.36 -1.38
C TYR A 86 -10.55 -3.80 -0.98
N ASP A 87 -11.79 -4.10 -0.59
CA ASP A 87 -12.18 -5.47 -0.26
C ASP A 87 -12.05 -6.41 -1.45
N SER A 88 -12.52 -5.98 -2.62
CA SER A 88 -12.43 -6.77 -3.84
C SER A 88 -10.97 -7.05 -4.20
N PHE A 89 -10.09 -6.05 -4.03
CA PHE A 89 -8.67 -6.20 -4.31
C PHE A 89 -7.97 -7.11 -3.30
N LEU A 90 -8.15 -6.90 -2.00
CA LEU A 90 -7.52 -7.72 -0.97
C LEU A 90 -8.09 -9.14 -0.93
N GLY A 91 -9.40 -9.30 -1.13
CA GLY A 91 -10.07 -10.59 -1.25
C GLY A 91 -9.52 -11.42 -2.41
N LEU A 92 -9.26 -10.78 -3.56
CA LEU A 92 -8.58 -11.43 -4.69
C LEU A 92 -7.20 -11.97 -4.28
N TRP A 93 -6.39 -11.18 -3.57
CA TRP A 93 -5.07 -11.63 -3.13
C TRP A 93 -5.12 -12.76 -2.10
N VAL A 94 -6.11 -12.75 -1.21
CA VAL A 94 -6.35 -13.86 -0.27
C VAL A 94 -6.69 -15.14 -1.02
N GLU A 95 -7.56 -15.06 -2.03
CA GLU A 95 -7.90 -16.21 -2.86
C GLU A 95 -6.67 -16.75 -3.60
N ILE A 96 -5.92 -15.87 -4.26
CA ILE A 96 -4.70 -16.22 -5.01
C ILE A 96 -3.69 -16.93 -4.10
N ILE A 97 -3.43 -16.39 -2.90
CA ILE A 97 -2.40 -16.93 -2.02
C ILE A 97 -2.86 -18.18 -1.26
N SER A 98 -4.14 -18.27 -0.94
CA SER A 98 -4.73 -19.46 -0.32
C SER A 98 -4.66 -20.66 -1.25
N ASN A 99 -4.94 -20.42 -2.53
CA ASN A 99 -4.94 -21.42 -3.60
C ASN A 99 -3.56 -21.64 -4.25
N ARG A 100 -2.49 -21.10 -3.68
CA ARG A 100 -1.13 -21.37 -4.18
C ARG A 100 -0.83 -22.85 -4.18
N SER A 101 -0.59 -23.40 -5.37
CA SER A 101 -0.31 -24.82 -5.59
C SER A 101 1.09 -25.22 -5.10
N LEU A 102 2.01 -24.25 -5.00
CA LEU A 102 3.42 -24.48 -4.68
C LEU A 102 3.74 -24.02 -3.25
N HIS A 103 4.31 -24.91 -2.44
CA HIS A 103 4.82 -24.61 -1.09
C HIS A 103 6.24 -24.03 -1.08
N ILE A 104 6.74 -23.58 -2.25
CA ILE A 104 8.10 -23.08 -2.43
C ILE A 104 8.28 -21.75 -1.70
N VAL A 105 7.26 -20.89 -1.79
CA VAL A 105 7.20 -19.60 -1.10
C VAL A 105 6.09 -19.64 -0.06
N ASN A 106 6.32 -18.96 1.06
CA ASN A 106 5.32 -18.87 2.11
C ASN A 106 4.07 -18.09 1.62
N LYS A 107 2.96 -18.26 2.34
CA LYS A 107 1.71 -17.54 2.06
C LYS A 107 1.71 -16.10 2.61
N GLN A 108 2.77 -15.34 2.34
CA GLN A 108 2.87 -13.93 2.71
C GLN A 108 2.75 -13.00 1.49
N VAL A 109 2.06 -11.88 1.68
CA VAL A 109 2.06 -10.74 0.74
C VAL A 109 2.54 -9.51 1.50
N ASN A 110 3.54 -8.81 0.96
CA ASN A 110 3.92 -7.50 1.51
C ASN A 110 3.15 -6.40 0.79
N ILE A 111 2.31 -5.68 1.50
CA ILE A 111 1.59 -4.50 0.98
C ILE A 111 2.34 -3.27 1.45
N VAL A 112 2.99 -2.57 0.53
CA VAL A 112 3.74 -1.35 0.79
C VAL A 112 2.92 -0.15 0.35
N THR A 113 2.84 0.88 1.19
CA THR A 113 2.12 2.10 0.82
C THR A 113 2.80 3.36 1.36
N THR A 114 2.65 4.45 0.62
CA THR A 114 2.99 5.81 1.06
C THR A 114 1.79 6.52 1.70
N ASN A 115 0.62 5.89 1.70
CA ASN A 115 -0.58 6.51 2.22
C ASN A 115 -0.62 6.40 3.76
N PHE A 116 -1.11 7.46 4.41
CA PHE A 116 -1.29 7.49 5.86
C PHE A 116 -2.61 6.85 6.32
N ASP A 117 -3.60 6.78 5.42
CA ASP A 117 -4.94 6.28 5.66
C ASP A 117 -4.98 4.79 6.03
N MET A 118 -6.10 4.30 6.54
CA MET A 118 -6.25 2.93 7.05
C MET A 118 -7.18 2.04 6.20
N PHE A 119 -7.31 2.31 4.89
CA PHE A 119 -8.18 1.49 4.04
C PHE A 119 -7.75 0.02 3.99
N ILE A 120 -6.45 -0.25 4.01
CA ILE A 120 -5.91 -1.61 3.92
C ILE A 120 -6.21 -2.38 5.21
N GLU A 121 -5.93 -1.79 6.38
CA GLU A 121 -6.23 -2.38 7.68
C GLU A 121 -7.73 -2.61 7.87
N ASP A 122 -8.57 -1.59 7.59
CA ASP A 122 -10.03 -1.71 7.70
C ASP A 122 -10.58 -2.84 6.82
N SER A 123 -10.10 -2.97 5.58
CA SER A 123 -10.50 -4.07 4.71
C SER A 123 -10.00 -5.43 5.21
N CYS A 124 -8.78 -5.52 5.74
CA CYS A 124 -8.30 -6.76 6.37
C CYS A 124 -9.19 -7.19 7.53
N GLU A 125 -9.56 -6.27 8.43
CA GLU A 125 -10.47 -6.53 9.54
C GLU A 125 -11.86 -6.98 9.05
N ARG A 126 -12.46 -6.26 8.09
CA ARG A 126 -13.79 -6.58 7.55
C ARG A 126 -13.84 -7.92 6.81
N LEU A 127 -12.73 -8.34 6.21
CA LEU A 127 -12.59 -9.62 5.51
C LEU A 127 -12.01 -10.74 6.39
N ASN A 128 -11.70 -10.48 7.67
CA ASN A 128 -11.02 -11.41 8.58
C ASN A 128 -9.69 -11.94 8.02
N ILE A 129 -8.92 -11.08 7.35
CA ILE A 129 -7.61 -11.40 6.80
C ILE A 129 -6.57 -11.19 7.88
N PRO A 130 -5.79 -12.21 8.28
CA PRO A 130 -4.65 -11.99 9.16
C PRO A 130 -3.66 -11.02 8.53
N TYR A 131 -3.33 -9.95 9.26
CA TYR A 131 -2.32 -9.00 8.84
C TYR A 131 -1.33 -8.69 9.96
N ASN A 132 -0.21 -8.10 9.57
CA ASN A 132 0.86 -7.64 10.42
C ASN A 132 1.25 -6.25 9.94
N ASP A 133 0.96 -5.24 10.74
CA ASP A 133 1.27 -3.82 10.49
C ASP A 133 2.52 -3.36 11.26
N GLY A 134 3.27 -4.31 11.84
CA GLY A 134 4.47 -4.06 12.62
C GLY A 134 4.22 -3.79 14.10
N PHE A 135 2.96 -3.69 14.56
CA PHE A 135 2.65 -3.60 15.98
C PHE A 135 2.68 -4.98 16.66
N ALA A 136 3.07 -5.01 17.93
CA ALA A 136 2.98 -6.20 18.77
C ALA A 136 2.49 -5.86 20.18
N GLY A 137 1.72 -6.79 20.74
CA GLY A 137 1.03 -6.61 22.02
C GLY A 137 -0.47 -6.43 21.81
N GLN A 138 -1.28 -6.90 22.76
CA GLN A 138 -2.75 -6.86 22.66
C GLN A 138 -3.34 -5.64 23.36
N ILE A 139 -2.82 -5.27 24.52
CA ILE A 139 -3.37 -4.18 25.35
C ILE A 139 -2.75 -2.82 24.98
N ASN A 140 -1.43 -2.81 24.79
CA ASN A 140 -0.68 -1.61 24.40
C ASN A 140 0.26 -1.96 23.25
N PRO A 141 -0.25 -2.01 22.00
CA PRO A 141 0.56 -2.40 20.86
C PRO A 141 1.69 -1.40 20.62
N ILE A 142 2.92 -1.89 20.47
CA ILE A 142 4.12 -1.08 20.19
C ILE A 142 4.70 -1.51 18.84
N PHE A 143 5.01 -0.54 17.99
CA PHE A 143 5.60 -0.77 16.69
C PHE A 143 7.05 -1.24 16.80
N ASN A 144 7.40 -2.24 16.00
CA ASN A 144 8.78 -2.64 15.78
C ASN A 144 8.92 -3.28 14.39
N ALA A 145 9.83 -2.75 13.57
CA ALA A 145 10.12 -3.28 12.23
C ALA A 145 10.46 -4.78 12.22
N ALA A 146 11.07 -5.30 13.29
CA ALA A 146 11.38 -6.73 13.40
C ALA A 146 10.14 -7.63 13.41
N ASN A 147 8.96 -7.10 13.74
CA ASN A 147 7.71 -7.87 13.75
C ASN A 147 7.31 -8.36 12.35
N PHE A 148 7.72 -7.67 11.27
CA PHE A 148 7.48 -8.11 9.88
C PHE A 148 8.22 -9.40 9.50
N ASN A 149 9.12 -9.90 10.35
CA ASN A 149 9.84 -11.15 10.12
C ASN A 149 9.18 -12.36 10.79
N LYS A 150 7.99 -12.18 11.40
CA LYS A 150 7.23 -13.28 12.01
C LYS A 150 6.46 -14.06 10.95
N ILE A 151 6.43 -15.38 11.10
CA ILE A 151 5.64 -16.29 10.26
C ILE A 151 4.59 -16.95 11.16
N GLN A 152 3.35 -17.01 10.68
CA GLN A 152 2.24 -17.68 11.38
C GLN A 152 1.84 -18.95 10.62
N LYS A 153 1.65 -20.04 11.36
CA LYS A 153 1.27 -21.34 10.81
C LYS A 153 0.15 -21.94 11.65
N TYR A 154 -0.83 -22.57 11.01
CA TYR A 154 -1.71 -23.51 11.69
C TYR A 154 -0.89 -24.73 12.10
N LYS A 155 -1.23 -25.30 13.26
CA LYS A 155 -0.66 -26.54 13.75
C LYS A 155 -1.80 -27.51 14.08
N SER A 156 -1.76 -28.70 13.49
CA SER A 156 -2.72 -29.78 13.79
C SER A 156 -2.56 -30.25 15.23
N LEU A 157 -3.68 -30.53 15.89
CA LEU A 157 -3.73 -30.96 17.29
C LEU A 157 -3.15 -32.37 17.52
N GLN A 158 -3.26 -33.28 16.55
CA GLN A 158 -2.92 -34.70 16.74
C GLN A 158 -1.60 -35.14 16.08
N PHE A 159 -1.13 -34.44 15.05
CA PHE A 159 -0.03 -34.95 14.20
C PHE A 159 1.08 -33.95 13.92
N ASP A 160 1.12 -32.82 14.63
CA ASP A 160 2.12 -31.74 14.43
C ASP A 160 2.24 -31.20 12.99
N ASN A 161 1.32 -31.57 12.08
CA ASN A 161 1.26 -31.03 10.73
C ASN A 161 1.05 -29.51 10.77
N THR A 162 1.91 -28.78 10.06
CA THR A 162 1.80 -27.33 9.96
C THR A 162 1.36 -26.90 8.57
N SER A 163 0.47 -25.91 8.48
CA SER A 163 0.15 -25.24 7.22
C SER A 163 0.30 -23.73 7.37
N ASP A 164 0.75 -23.06 6.31
CA ASP A 164 0.93 -21.61 6.35
C ASP A 164 -0.42 -20.88 6.37
N ILE A 165 -0.51 -19.85 7.21
CA ILE A 165 -1.65 -18.93 7.23
C ILE A 165 -1.37 -17.81 6.22
N PRO A 166 -2.29 -17.53 5.27
CA PRO A 166 -2.25 -16.30 4.48
C PRO A 166 -2.07 -15.07 5.38
N LEU A 167 -0.96 -14.36 5.23
CA LEU A 167 -0.62 -13.20 6.06
C LEU A 167 -0.23 -12.01 5.20
N PHE A 168 -0.89 -10.87 5.43
CA PHE A 168 -0.53 -9.62 4.78
C PHE A 168 0.36 -8.78 5.70
N ASN A 169 1.57 -8.48 5.26
CA ASN A 169 2.45 -7.53 5.94
C ASN A 169 2.16 -6.12 5.40
N ILE A 170 1.60 -5.23 6.19
CA ILE A 170 1.27 -3.85 5.79
C ILE A 170 2.42 -2.93 6.20
N ILE A 171 3.20 -2.48 5.22
CA ILE A 171 4.41 -1.67 5.39
C ILE A 171 4.09 -0.24 4.98
N LYS A 172 3.84 0.63 5.97
CA LYS A 172 3.60 2.07 5.75
C LYS A 172 4.90 2.84 5.78
N LEU A 173 5.29 3.39 4.63
CA LEU A 173 6.53 4.15 4.49
C LEU A 173 6.40 5.51 5.17
N HIS A 174 5.33 6.27 4.91
CA HIS A 174 5.19 7.65 5.41
C HIS A 174 4.48 7.74 6.76
N GLY A 175 4.46 6.66 7.54
CA GLY A 175 3.71 6.57 8.80
C GLY A 175 2.21 6.36 8.57
N SER A 176 1.41 6.51 9.64
CA SER A 176 -0.03 6.30 9.58
C SER A 176 -0.77 7.16 10.59
N VAL A 177 -2.06 7.38 10.34
CA VAL A 177 -2.95 8.04 11.31
C VAL A 177 -3.17 7.23 12.59
N SER A 178 -2.88 5.92 12.59
CA SER A 178 -2.90 5.11 13.80
C SER A 178 -1.64 5.25 14.67
N TRP A 179 -0.58 5.88 14.15
CA TRP A 179 0.70 5.96 14.86
C TRP A 179 0.67 7.11 15.86
N PHE A 180 0.95 6.78 17.13
CA PHE A 180 1.03 7.76 18.20
C PHE A 180 2.36 7.64 18.93
N ILE A 181 3.11 8.74 19.04
CA ILE A 181 4.41 8.74 19.70
C ILE A 181 4.22 8.95 21.21
N LYS A 182 4.57 7.93 21.99
CA LYS A 182 4.53 7.95 23.46
C LYS A 182 5.87 7.51 24.01
N LYS A 183 6.55 8.38 24.77
CA LYS A 183 7.85 8.11 25.40
C LYS A 183 8.93 7.63 24.40
N GLY A 184 9.00 8.27 23.23
CA GLY A 184 9.98 7.94 22.18
C GLY A 184 9.73 6.60 21.46
N LYS A 185 8.55 5.99 21.63
CA LYS A 185 8.12 4.79 20.91
C LYS A 185 6.81 5.06 20.19
N ILE A 186 6.60 4.37 19.07
CA ILE A 186 5.35 4.43 18.32
C ILE A 186 4.40 3.37 18.91
N SER A 187 3.25 3.82 19.37
CA SER A 187 2.15 3.01 19.87
C SER A 187 0.95 3.13 18.94
N TYR A 188 0.13 2.09 18.90
CA TYR A 188 -1.12 2.11 18.14
C TYR A 188 -2.16 2.99 18.82
N SER A 189 -2.96 3.71 18.04
CA SER A 189 -4.15 4.44 18.46
C SER A 189 -5.21 4.36 17.38
N ASP A 190 -6.47 4.34 17.81
CA ASP A 190 -7.70 4.46 17.01
C ASP A 190 -7.96 5.88 16.47
N CYS A 191 -6.89 6.65 16.19
CA CYS A 191 -6.95 8.06 15.78
C CYS A 191 -7.56 9.04 16.80
N SER A 192 -7.89 8.60 18.03
CA SER A 192 -8.42 9.49 19.09
C SER A 192 -7.44 10.55 19.56
N HIS A 193 -6.13 10.32 19.37
CA HIS A 193 -5.09 11.28 19.69
C HIS A 193 -5.01 12.47 18.72
N ILE A 194 -5.63 12.36 17.53
CA ILE A 194 -5.66 13.43 16.52
C ILE A 194 -6.78 14.40 16.92
N PRO A 195 -6.46 15.66 17.29
CA PRO A 195 -7.47 16.64 17.68
C PRO A 195 -8.47 16.87 16.55
N ASP A 196 -9.72 17.22 16.87
CA ASP A 196 -10.77 17.50 15.87
C ASP A 196 -10.92 19.00 15.55
N ASP A 197 -10.30 19.88 16.34
CA ASP A 197 -10.49 21.33 16.32
C ASP A 197 -9.26 22.10 15.78
N LEU A 198 -8.24 21.39 15.30
CA LEU A 198 -6.98 21.97 14.82
C LEU A 198 -7.17 22.92 13.63
N ASP A 199 -8.19 22.70 12.80
CA ASP A 199 -8.54 23.57 11.67
C ASP A 199 -8.80 25.03 12.09
N GLY A 200 -9.33 25.24 13.31
CA GLY A 200 -9.64 26.56 13.86
C GLY A 200 -8.48 27.24 14.59
N LYS A 201 -7.34 26.56 14.73
CA LYS A 201 -6.17 27.05 15.47
C LYS A 201 -5.14 27.66 14.52
N ASN A 202 -4.33 28.58 15.05
CA ASN A 202 -3.26 29.28 14.31
C ASN A 202 -1.97 29.32 15.13
N GLY A 203 -0.84 29.53 14.48
CA GLY A 203 0.45 29.75 15.15
C GLY A 203 0.86 28.58 16.05
N GLU A 204 1.29 28.89 17.29
CA GLU A 204 1.80 27.88 18.22
C GLU A 204 0.79 26.77 18.56
N ASP A 205 -0.50 27.10 18.69
CA ASP A 205 -1.52 26.12 19.07
C ASP A 205 -1.77 25.10 17.95
N PHE A 206 -1.71 25.56 16.70
CA PHE A 206 -1.75 24.68 15.54
C PHE A 206 -0.50 23.80 15.50
N ASN A 207 0.69 24.40 15.60
CA ASN A 207 1.97 23.68 15.53
C ASN A 207 2.10 22.60 16.61
N LYS A 208 1.68 22.89 17.85
CA LYS A 208 1.71 21.93 18.97
C LYS A 208 0.75 20.76 18.77
N GLY A 209 -0.43 20.99 18.19
CA GLY A 209 -1.38 19.90 17.92
C GLY A 209 -0.97 19.08 16.69
N TYR A 210 -0.54 19.75 15.62
CA TYR A 210 -0.09 19.11 14.37
C TYR A 210 1.15 18.25 14.59
N GLY A 211 2.12 18.71 15.38
CA GLY A 211 3.35 17.97 15.69
C GLY A 211 3.12 16.65 16.45
N LYS A 212 1.93 16.40 17.00
CA LYS A 212 1.59 15.11 17.63
C LYS A 212 1.20 14.02 16.63
N ILE A 213 0.93 14.40 15.38
CA ILE A 213 0.49 13.47 14.34
C ILE A 213 1.73 12.80 13.75
N ALA A 214 1.86 11.49 13.95
CA ALA A 214 3.04 10.72 13.55
C ALA A 214 2.99 10.30 12.06
N VAL A 215 2.77 11.29 11.18
CA VAL A 215 2.72 11.12 9.72
C VAL A 215 3.81 11.99 9.09
N ILE A 216 4.51 11.46 8.10
CA ILE A 216 5.58 12.17 7.42
C ILE A 216 4.98 13.22 6.49
N ASN A 217 5.44 14.47 6.66
CA ASN A 217 4.99 15.58 5.82
C ASN A 217 5.44 15.38 4.36
N PRO A 218 4.58 15.67 3.38
CA PRO A 218 4.96 15.71 1.98
C PRO A 218 5.74 17.00 1.69
N ASN A 219 7.00 17.09 2.10
CA ASN A 219 7.89 18.20 1.76
C ASN A 219 9.25 17.66 1.25
N ALA A 220 10.05 18.51 0.59
CA ALA A 220 11.25 18.08 -0.13
C ALA A 220 12.33 17.52 0.81
N GLU A 221 12.51 18.14 1.98
CA GLU A 221 13.53 17.72 2.94
C GLU A 221 13.03 16.64 3.92
N LYS A 222 11.73 16.30 3.89
CA LYS A 222 11.05 15.34 4.77
C LYS A 222 11.46 15.46 6.24
N HIS A 223 11.89 16.64 6.73
CA HIS A 223 12.46 16.81 8.07
C HIS A 223 11.61 16.13 9.14
N PHE A 224 12.18 15.10 9.76
CA PHE A 224 11.48 14.16 10.63
C PHE A 224 11.71 14.48 12.11
N GLU A 225 10.88 13.91 12.97
CA GLU A 225 11.31 13.59 14.33
C GLU A 225 12.22 12.35 14.28
N THR A 226 13.31 12.30 15.07
CA THR A 226 14.35 11.24 15.00
C THR A 226 13.81 9.80 15.10
N VAL A 227 12.67 9.62 15.80
CA VAL A 227 12.00 8.30 15.90
C VAL A 227 11.32 7.92 14.58
N LEU A 228 10.65 8.86 13.91
CA LEU A 228 10.01 8.62 12.61
C LEU A 228 11.06 8.37 11.52
N ASP A 229 12.16 9.11 11.55
CA ASP A 229 13.36 8.90 10.72
C ASP A 229 13.82 7.44 10.72
N THR A 230 14.06 6.92 11.93
CA THR A 230 14.60 5.58 12.12
C THR A 230 13.63 4.53 11.61
N ASN A 231 12.32 4.72 11.85
CA ASN A 231 11.30 3.79 11.39
C ASN A 231 11.07 3.87 9.88
N TYR A 232 11.10 5.07 9.29
CA TYR A 232 11.04 5.26 7.83
C TYR A 232 12.19 4.55 7.15
N ALA A 233 13.42 4.77 7.61
CA ALA A 233 14.60 4.10 7.08
C ALA A 233 14.51 2.58 7.22
N ALA A 234 13.99 2.08 8.35
CA ALA A 234 13.78 0.64 8.56
C ALA A 234 12.71 0.06 7.62
N MET A 235 11.59 0.76 7.39
CA MET A 235 10.53 0.33 6.47
C MET A 235 11.00 0.35 5.02
N LEU A 236 11.71 1.40 4.62
CA LEU A 236 12.30 1.49 3.29
C LEU A 236 13.31 0.37 3.06
N ARG A 237 14.22 0.14 4.03
CA ARG A 237 15.17 -0.97 3.98
C ARG A 237 14.48 -2.32 3.89
N LYS A 238 13.42 -2.55 4.68
CA LYS A 238 12.62 -3.78 4.61
C LYS A 238 12.04 -3.95 3.21
N PHE A 239 11.43 -2.92 2.64
CA PHE A 239 10.92 -2.96 1.27
C PHE A 239 12.01 -3.32 0.26
N THR A 240 13.18 -2.67 0.32
CA THR A 240 14.33 -2.99 -0.55
C THR A 240 14.74 -4.45 -0.44
N LEU A 241 14.90 -4.96 0.78
CA LEU A 241 15.30 -6.35 1.01
C LEU A 241 14.28 -7.35 0.46
N GLU A 242 12.99 -7.03 0.49
CA GLU A 242 11.96 -7.88 -0.10
C GLU A 242 11.98 -7.87 -1.64
N LEU A 243 12.43 -6.77 -2.26
CA LEU A 243 12.63 -6.67 -3.71
C LEU A 243 13.95 -7.28 -4.20
N GLU A 244 14.97 -7.37 -3.33
CA GLU A 244 16.25 -8.01 -3.63
C GLU A 244 16.18 -9.54 -3.61
N LYS A 245 15.09 -10.13 -3.11
CA LYS A 245 14.88 -11.58 -3.14
C LYS A 245 14.81 -12.09 -4.58
N GLU A 246 15.34 -13.29 -4.80
CA GLU A 246 15.18 -14.00 -6.06
C GLU A 246 13.70 -14.27 -6.33
N ASN A 247 13.29 -14.16 -7.60
CA ASN A 247 11.89 -14.34 -8.02
C ASN A 247 10.91 -13.41 -7.27
N GLY A 248 11.36 -12.21 -6.92
CA GLY A 248 10.50 -11.15 -6.40
C GLY A 248 9.50 -10.70 -7.45
N VAL A 249 8.27 -10.41 -7.03
CA VAL A 249 7.23 -9.81 -7.88
C VAL A 249 6.76 -8.54 -7.20
N LEU A 250 6.83 -7.42 -7.91
CA LEU A 250 6.30 -6.14 -7.46
C LEU A 250 5.17 -5.70 -8.37
N ILE A 251 3.97 -5.53 -7.82
CA ILE A 251 2.83 -4.96 -8.54
C ILE A 251 2.55 -3.57 -7.98
N ILE A 252 2.58 -2.57 -8.85
CA ILE A 252 2.40 -1.16 -8.50
C ILE A 252 1.06 -0.69 -9.03
N VAL A 253 0.19 -0.19 -8.16
CA VAL A 253 -1.12 0.35 -8.51
C VAL A 253 -1.34 1.69 -7.83
N GLY A 254 -1.81 2.67 -8.61
CA GLY A 254 -2.21 3.98 -8.09
C GLY A 254 -1.07 4.83 -7.52
N PHE A 255 0.19 4.50 -7.82
CA PHE A 255 1.37 5.25 -7.41
C PHE A 255 2.06 5.87 -8.61
N SER A 256 2.37 7.17 -8.55
CA SER A 256 2.89 7.95 -9.68
C SER A 256 4.40 7.85 -9.89
N LEU A 257 5.15 7.22 -8.97
CA LEU A 257 6.62 7.27 -8.92
C LEU A 257 7.19 8.71 -8.87
N ALA A 258 6.40 9.66 -8.35
CA ALA A 258 6.85 11.03 -8.14
C ALA A 258 7.90 11.14 -7.02
N ASP A 259 7.79 10.30 -5.98
CA ASP A 259 8.78 10.24 -4.90
C ASP A 259 10.13 9.75 -5.44
N LYS A 260 11.10 10.67 -5.49
CA LYS A 260 12.43 10.42 -6.04
C LYS A 260 13.17 9.31 -5.28
N HIS A 261 13.06 9.25 -3.95
CA HIS A 261 13.78 8.26 -3.15
C HIS A 261 13.27 6.84 -3.46
N ILE A 262 11.95 6.65 -3.50
CA ILE A 262 11.35 5.34 -3.81
C ILE A 262 11.63 4.93 -5.25
N LYS A 263 11.55 5.88 -6.20
CA LYS A 263 11.82 5.63 -7.61
C LYS A 263 13.28 5.24 -7.86
N ASP A 264 14.23 6.02 -7.36
CA ASP A 264 15.66 5.78 -7.56
C ASP A 264 16.07 4.44 -6.93
N LEU A 265 15.50 4.10 -5.76
CA LEU A 265 15.68 2.80 -5.13
C LEU A 265 15.15 1.66 -5.99
N LEU A 266 13.90 1.74 -6.44
CA LEU A 266 13.29 0.72 -7.31
C LEU A 266 14.12 0.50 -8.57
N TYR A 267 14.56 1.59 -9.22
CA TYR A 267 15.39 1.52 -10.42
C TYR A 267 16.77 0.93 -10.14
N GLY A 268 17.34 1.18 -8.96
CA GLY A 268 18.55 0.53 -8.49
C GLY A 268 18.36 -0.98 -8.36
N VAL A 269 17.31 -1.43 -7.66
CA VAL A 269 17.03 -2.86 -7.44
C VAL A 269 16.71 -3.58 -8.76
N MET A 270 15.95 -2.97 -9.68
CA MET A 270 15.69 -3.59 -10.98
C MET A 270 16.97 -3.84 -11.80
N LYS A 271 18.00 -2.99 -11.64
CA LYS A 271 19.29 -3.16 -12.31
C LYS A 271 20.16 -4.24 -11.66
N SER A 272 20.14 -4.36 -10.33
CA SER A 272 20.94 -5.34 -9.60
C SER A 272 20.29 -6.73 -9.50
N ASN A 273 18.96 -6.80 -9.49
CA ASN A 273 18.18 -8.04 -9.43
C ASN A 273 17.43 -8.29 -10.75
N PRO A 274 18.01 -9.06 -11.69
CA PRO A 274 17.35 -9.37 -12.96
C PRO A 274 16.16 -10.33 -12.82
N THR A 275 16.01 -11.01 -11.68
CA THR A 275 14.90 -11.96 -11.42
C THR A 275 13.64 -11.28 -10.86
N LEU A 276 13.77 -10.05 -10.34
CA LEU A 276 12.63 -9.25 -9.91
C LEU A 276 11.76 -8.94 -11.11
N VAL A 277 10.46 -9.22 -11.07
CA VAL A 277 9.48 -8.80 -12.06
C VAL A 277 8.67 -7.64 -11.53
N VAL A 278 8.63 -6.52 -12.24
CA VAL A 278 7.86 -5.32 -11.86
C VAL A 278 6.73 -5.08 -12.84
N ILE A 279 5.51 -4.99 -12.32
CA ILE A 279 4.29 -4.75 -13.07
C ILE A 279 3.69 -3.44 -12.62
N TYR A 280 3.65 -2.47 -13.51
CA TYR A 280 3.19 -1.12 -13.21
C TYR A 280 1.87 -0.84 -13.93
N PHE A 281 0.80 -0.63 -13.16
CA PHE A 281 -0.49 -0.19 -13.69
C PHE A 281 -0.48 1.33 -13.84
N ALA A 282 -0.29 1.81 -15.07
CA ALA A 282 -0.23 3.23 -15.37
C ALA A 282 -1.63 3.87 -15.32
N HIS A 283 -1.76 5.00 -14.63
CA HIS A 283 -3.04 5.72 -14.50
C HIS A 283 -3.56 6.30 -15.84
N SER A 284 -2.63 6.73 -16.70
CA SER A 284 -2.89 7.30 -18.02
C SER A 284 -2.18 6.51 -19.10
N ASN A 285 -2.58 6.71 -20.36
CA ASN A 285 -1.96 6.07 -21.52
C ASN A 285 -0.45 6.27 -21.51
N TYR A 286 0.28 5.16 -21.45
CA TYR A 286 1.73 5.18 -21.43
C TYR A 286 2.27 5.36 -22.84
N ASN A 287 3.08 6.39 -23.05
CA ASN A 287 3.74 6.62 -24.33
C ASN A 287 5.18 6.08 -24.29
N SER A 288 5.39 4.92 -24.92
CA SER A 288 6.70 4.26 -25.03
C SER A 288 7.75 5.05 -25.84
N THR A 289 7.33 6.09 -26.57
CA THR A 289 8.25 6.99 -27.28
C THR A 289 8.93 7.94 -26.30
N THR A 290 8.16 8.51 -25.36
CA THR A 290 8.70 9.38 -24.29
C THR A 290 9.39 8.60 -23.18
N ASP A 291 8.99 7.34 -22.98
CA ASP A 291 9.58 6.39 -22.03
C ASP A 291 9.83 6.98 -20.63
N SER A 292 8.85 7.74 -20.09
CA SER A 292 8.99 8.47 -18.82
C SER A 292 9.28 7.56 -17.62
N LEU A 293 8.94 6.27 -17.74
CA LEU A 293 9.17 5.22 -16.75
C LEU A 293 10.41 4.38 -17.03
N LYS A 294 11.19 4.71 -18.08
CA LYS A 294 12.43 4.03 -18.47
C LYS A 294 12.23 2.52 -18.71
N GLU A 295 11.14 2.14 -19.37
CA GLU A 295 10.83 0.75 -19.74
C GLU A 295 11.95 0.14 -20.61
N LYS A 296 12.57 0.96 -21.47
CA LYS A 296 13.66 0.51 -22.36
C LYS A 296 14.95 0.20 -21.59
N GLU A 297 15.21 0.90 -20.49
CA GLU A 297 16.40 0.69 -19.66
C GLU A 297 16.23 -0.52 -18.71
N ASN A 298 15.01 -0.91 -18.37
CA ASN A 298 14.72 -1.93 -17.34
C ASN A 298 14.01 -3.14 -17.96
N LYS A 299 14.75 -4.22 -18.24
CA LYS A 299 14.23 -5.41 -18.94
C LYS A 299 13.04 -6.06 -18.24
N ASN A 300 13.05 -6.03 -16.92
CA ASN A 300 12.09 -6.63 -16.00
C ASN A 300 10.92 -5.72 -15.56
N LEU A 301 10.79 -4.54 -16.17
CA LEU A 301 9.63 -3.66 -15.99
C LEU A 301 8.61 -3.90 -17.11
N TYR A 302 7.38 -4.21 -16.70
CA TYR A 302 6.20 -4.37 -17.55
C TYR A 302 5.17 -3.31 -17.19
N ILE A 303 4.72 -2.54 -18.18
CA ILE A 303 3.74 -1.47 -17.98
C ILE A 303 2.41 -1.92 -18.56
N LEU A 304 1.37 -1.86 -17.74
CA LEU A 304 0.00 -2.11 -18.14
C LEU A 304 -0.72 -0.77 -18.15
N SER A 305 -1.02 -0.26 -19.33
CA SER A 305 -1.81 0.95 -19.54
C SER A 305 -3.18 0.60 -20.12
N PRO A 306 -4.20 1.44 -19.88
CA PRO A 306 -5.50 1.27 -20.51
C PRO A 306 -5.35 1.38 -22.04
N LEU A 307 -6.16 0.61 -22.77
CA LEU A 307 -6.18 0.59 -24.24
C LEU A 307 -7.05 1.72 -24.82
N ASP A 308 -8.04 2.17 -24.05
CA ASP A 308 -8.97 3.26 -24.41
C ASP A 308 -8.67 4.52 -23.57
N GLU A 309 -9.18 5.69 -23.99
CA GLU A 309 -9.02 6.99 -23.28
C GLU A 309 -9.53 7.00 -21.82
N ALA A 310 -10.10 5.90 -21.34
CA ALA A 310 -10.50 5.72 -19.95
C ALA A 310 -9.28 5.62 -19.03
N LYS A 311 -9.26 6.43 -17.96
CA LYS A 311 -8.23 6.36 -16.92
C LYS A 311 -8.22 4.99 -16.26
N GLN A 312 -7.03 4.44 -16.00
CA GLN A 312 -6.89 3.21 -15.22
C GLN A 312 -7.32 3.50 -13.78
N THR A 313 -8.40 2.85 -13.34
CA THR A 313 -8.88 2.89 -11.96
C THR A 313 -8.42 1.66 -11.20
N PHE A 314 -8.49 1.74 -9.87
CA PHE A 314 -8.16 0.62 -9.02
C PHE A 314 -9.04 -0.61 -9.32
N GLU A 315 -10.32 -0.41 -9.59
CA GLU A 315 -11.25 -1.47 -10.00
C GLU A 315 -10.84 -2.16 -11.31
N ILE A 316 -10.41 -1.39 -12.32
CA ILE A 316 -9.98 -1.95 -13.61
C ILE A 316 -8.73 -2.80 -13.40
N SER A 317 -7.77 -2.33 -12.59
CA SER A 317 -6.59 -3.11 -12.22
C SER A 317 -6.96 -4.41 -11.50
N THR A 318 -7.91 -4.36 -10.55
CA THR A 318 -8.41 -5.54 -9.85
C THR A 318 -9.07 -6.54 -10.80
N LYS A 319 -9.96 -6.08 -11.69
CA LYS A 319 -10.62 -6.94 -12.68
C LYS A 319 -9.63 -7.58 -13.65
N TYR A 320 -8.61 -6.83 -14.09
CA TYR A 320 -7.55 -7.37 -14.93
C TYR A 320 -6.82 -8.51 -14.21
N LEU A 321 -6.40 -8.29 -12.95
CA LEU A 321 -5.74 -9.31 -12.13
C LEU A 321 -6.63 -10.52 -11.92
N GLN A 322 -7.92 -10.33 -11.62
CA GLN A 322 -8.88 -11.41 -11.48
C GLN A 322 -8.95 -12.26 -12.76
N SER A 323 -9.01 -11.62 -13.93
CA SER A 323 -9.08 -12.33 -15.22
C SER A 323 -7.91 -13.27 -15.52
N ILE A 324 -6.76 -13.07 -14.86
CA ILE A 324 -5.58 -13.95 -15.00
C ILE A 324 -5.82 -15.29 -14.30
N PHE A 325 -6.63 -15.31 -13.24
CA PHE A 325 -6.84 -16.50 -12.40
C PHE A 325 -8.18 -17.22 -12.66
N THR A 326 -9.16 -16.58 -13.32
CA THR A 326 -10.53 -17.15 -13.51
C THR A 326 -10.68 -18.14 -14.67
N ASN A 327 -9.80 -18.16 -15.68
CA ASN A 327 -10.01 -18.91 -16.94
C ASN A 327 -9.77 -20.45 -16.86
N GLN A 328 -10.09 -21.13 -15.76
CA GLN A 328 -9.80 -22.57 -15.60
C GLN A 328 -10.99 -23.52 -15.45
N ASN A 329 -12.24 -23.05 -15.57
CA ASN A 329 -13.39 -23.98 -15.49
C ASN A 329 -13.90 -24.52 -16.85
N THR A 330 -13.32 -24.13 -17.98
CA THR A 330 -13.79 -24.56 -19.31
C THR A 330 -12.92 -25.60 -20.01
N GLU A 331 -11.65 -25.79 -19.62
CA GLU A 331 -10.74 -26.69 -20.37
C GLU A 331 -10.59 -28.10 -19.77
N MET A 332 -11.25 -28.43 -18.66
CA MET A 332 -11.18 -29.78 -18.05
C MET A 332 -12.39 -30.68 -18.34
N HIS A 333 -13.37 -30.25 -19.16
CA HIS A 333 -14.56 -31.06 -19.48
C HIS A 333 -14.69 -31.53 -20.94
N GLU A 334 -13.79 -31.15 -21.85
CA GLU A 334 -13.82 -31.63 -23.25
C GLU A 334 -12.90 -32.83 -23.54
N GLY A 335 -12.20 -33.36 -22.52
CA GLY A 335 -11.27 -34.50 -22.67
C GLY A 335 -11.84 -35.88 -22.35
N ASN A 336 -13.13 -36.02 -22.06
CA ASN A 336 -13.77 -37.31 -21.77
C ASN A 336 -15.17 -37.39 -22.39
N LYS A 337 -15.25 -37.54 -23.71
CA LYS A 337 -16.35 -38.22 -24.39
C LYS A 337 -15.86 -38.97 -25.62
#